data_AF-N1S630-F1
#
_entry.id   AF-N1S630-F1
#
_cell.length_a   1.000
_cell.length_b   1.000
_cell.length_c   1.000
_cell.angle_alpha   90.00
_cell.angle_beta   90.00
_cell.angle_gamma   90.00
#
_symmetry.space_group_name_H-M   'P 1'
#
loop_
_entity.id
_entity.type
_entity.pdbx_description
1 polymer ?
#
loop_
_entity_poly.entity_id
_entity_poly.type
_entity_poly.pdbx_seq_one_letter_code
_entity_poly.pdbx_strand_id
1 'polypeptide(L)'
;MPDQILDDISHRRYNPLTDSWLLVSPHRTKRPWQGQQEAAVASKLPEYDPKCYLCPGNPRAAGDQNPNYEKTFAFVNDYSAVKQEQPDYDAKASSNDLESLLLQAQGVKGVCYVLTFSPKHHVTLADMTAEEIVPVIEHWTRIYANHLTPSNPRAVTPS
;
A
#
# COMPACT_ATOMS: atom_id res chain seq x y z
N MET A 1 -20.56 25.41 13.71
CA MET A 1 -19.22 25.21 14.31
C MET A 1 -19.35 24.05 15.27
N PRO A 2 -18.42 23.08 15.31
CA PRO A 2 -18.41 22.12 16.41
C PRO A 2 -18.44 22.88 17.74
N ASP A 3 -19.11 22.33 18.75
CA ASP A 3 -19.23 22.96 20.05
C ASP A 3 -17.82 23.22 20.61
N GLN A 4 -17.49 24.49 20.90
CA GLN A 4 -16.16 24.91 21.38
C GLN A 4 -15.69 24.10 22.60
N ILE A 5 -16.61 23.53 23.39
CA ILE A 5 -16.30 22.65 24.51
C ILE A 5 -15.42 21.46 24.13
N LEU A 6 -15.53 20.94 22.90
CA LEU A 6 -14.78 19.79 22.42
C LEU A 6 -13.28 20.05 22.24
N ASP A 7 -12.86 21.32 22.21
CA ASP A 7 -11.45 21.71 22.16
C ASP A 7 -10.74 21.48 23.51
N ASP A 8 -11.51 21.39 24.61
CA ASP A 8 -10.99 21.22 25.96
C ASP A 8 -11.32 19.86 26.58
N ILE A 9 -12.44 19.23 26.19
CA ILE A 9 -12.85 17.95 26.78
C ILE A 9 -12.37 16.74 25.96
N SER A 10 -12.03 15.66 26.68
CA SER A 10 -11.83 14.36 26.03
C SER A 10 -13.17 13.82 25.54
N HIS A 11 -13.20 13.33 24.31
CA HIS A 11 -14.42 12.86 23.65
C HIS A 11 -14.09 11.74 22.67
N ARG A 12 -15.12 11.06 22.14
CA ARG A 12 -14.94 10.07 21.07
C ARG A 12 -15.61 10.53 19.78
N ARG A 13 -15.00 10.23 18.64
CA ARG A 13 -15.58 10.43 17.31
C ARG A 13 -15.76 9.09 16.62
N TYR A 14 -16.95 8.84 16.10
CA TYR A 14 -17.26 7.61 15.39
C TYR A 14 -16.71 7.66 13.95
N ASN A 15 -16.07 6.59 13.52
CA ASN A 15 -15.64 6.35 12.15
C ASN A 15 -16.57 5.31 11.50
N PRO A 16 -17.49 5.75 10.62
CA PRO A 16 -18.46 4.85 9.98
C PRO A 16 -17.81 3.88 8.97
N LEU A 17 -16.62 4.21 8.44
CA LEU A 17 -15.94 3.32 7.47
C LEU A 17 -15.38 2.05 8.14
N THR A 18 -15.10 2.13 9.44
CA THR A 18 -14.51 1.01 10.22
C THR A 18 -15.40 0.53 11.36
N ASP A 19 -16.61 1.08 11.47
CA ASP A 19 -17.54 0.88 12.59
C ASP A 19 -16.85 0.95 13.97
N SER A 20 -16.05 2.00 14.16
CA SER A 20 -15.22 2.14 15.36
C SER A 20 -15.22 3.56 15.90
N TRP A 21 -14.67 3.75 17.09
CA TRP A 21 -14.61 5.06 17.74
C TRP A 21 -13.18 5.42 18.08
N LEU A 22 -12.81 6.66 17.78
CA LEU A 22 -11.52 7.25 18.09
C LEU A 22 -11.62 8.10 19.34
N LEU A 23 -10.75 7.85 20.33
CA LEU A 23 -10.59 8.72 21.49
C LEU A 23 -9.79 9.96 21.10
N VAL A 24 -10.35 11.14 21.36
CA VAL A 24 -9.71 12.44 21.17
C VAL A 24 -9.41 13.02 22.55
N SER A 25 -8.14 13.34 22.80
CA SER A 25 -7.66 13.95 24.05
C SER A 25 -6.88 15.23 23.71
N PRO A 26 -7.54 16.40 23.58
CA PRO A 26 -6.96 17.62 23.00
C PRO A 26 -5.66 18.11 23.64
N HIS A 27 -5.45 17.82 24.93
CA HIS A 27 -4.29 18.30 25.68
C HIS A 27 -3.14 17.29 25.77
N ARG A 28 -3.23 16.13 25.11
CA ARG A 28 -2.26 15.04 25.27
C ARG A 28 -0.83 15.44 24.88
N THR A 29 -0.69 16.31 23.88
CA THR A 29 0.61 16.80 23.39
C THR A 29 1.28 17.81 24.32
N LYS A 30 0.59 18.33 25.34
CA LYS A 30 1.18 19.22 26.37
C LYS A 30 2.09 18.47 27.34
N ARG A 31 2.07 17.13 27.33
CA ARG A 31 2.93 16.32 28.19
C ARG A 31 4.39 16.48 27.74
N PRO A 32 5.34 16.79 28.65
CA PRO A 32 6.75 16.84 28.31
C PRO A 32 7.21 15.53 27.64
N TRP A 33 7.82 15.65 26.46
CA TRP A 33 8.37 14.51 25.72
C TRP A 33 9.87 14.37 26.02
N GLN A 34 10.25 13.25 26.63
CA GLN A 34 11.64 12.85 26.89
C GLN A 34 11.97 11.50 26.22
N GLY A 35 11.11 11.05 25.30
CA GLY A 35 11.29 9.80 24.59
C GLY A 35 12.19 9.94 23.36
N GLN A 36 12.12 8.94 22.49
CA GLN A 36 12.83 8.88 21.23
C GLN A 36 12.58 10.14 20.38
N GLN A 37 13.64 10.63 19.76
CA GLN A 37 13.58 11.69 18.76
C GLN A 37 14.00 11.10 17.42
N GLU A 38 13.14 11.23 16.41
CA GLU A 38 13.49 10.82 15.05
C GLU A 38 14.47 11.83 14.45
N ALA A 39 15.51 11.31 13.79
CA ALA A 39 16.38 12.17 13.00
C ALA A 39 15.61 12.66 11.77
N ALA A 40 15.81 13.92 11.38
CA ALA A 40 15.34 14.38 10.09
C ALA A 40 16.04 13.57 9.00
N VAL A 41 15.27 12.95 8.11
CA VAL A 41 15.81 12.27 6.92
C VAL A 41 16.31 13.35 5.96
N ALA A 42 17.59 13.68 6.06
CA ALA A 42 18.27 14.52 5.09
C ALA A 42 19.08 13.61 4.16
N SER A 43 18.58 13.38 2.96
CA SER A 43 19.37 12.76 1.91
C SER A 43 19.02 13.40 0.56
N LYS A 44 19.98 14.16 0.00
CA LYS A 44 20.01 14.38 -1.44
C LYS A 44 20.33 13.04 -2.08
N LEU A 45 19.30 12.33 -2.52
CA LEU A 45 19.45 11.14 -3.33
C LEU A 45 19.92 11.53 -4.75
N PRO A 46 20.68 10.67 -5.44
CA PRO A 46 21.04 10.92 -6.82
C PRO A 46 19.80 10.78 -7.72
N GLU A 47 19.84 11.38 -8.91
CA GLU A 47 18.79 11.15 -9.90
C GLU A 47 18.70 9.70 -10.35
N TYR A 48 19.83 9.01 -10.37
CA TYR A 48 19.93 7.60 -10.70
C TYR A 48 20.91 6.92 -9.74
N ASP A 49 20.53 5.76 -9.21
CA ASP A 49 21.42 4.92 -8.41
C ASP A 49 21.69 3.60 -9.14
N PRO A 50 22.94 3.31 -9.57
CA PRO A 50 23.28 2.08 -10.27
C PRO A 50 23.11 0.80 -9.42
N LYS A 51 22.95 0.92 -8.09
CA LYS A 51 22.70 -0.20 -7.19
C LYS A 51 21.23 -0.40 -6.84
N CYS A 52 20.36 0.52 -7.24
CA CYS A 52 18.95 0.45 -6.90
C CYS A 52 18.22 -0.56 -7.81
N TYR A 53 17.58 -1.56 -7.22
CA TYR A 53 16.79 -2.58 -7.96
C TYR A 53 15.58 -2.03 -8.72
N LEU A 54 15.22 -0.76 -8.50
CA LEU A 54 14.06 -0.12 -9.11
C LEU A 54 14.43 0.85 -10.23
N CYS A 55 15.68 1.30 -10.32
CA CYS A 55 16.06 2.27 -11.36
C CYS A 55 16.02 1.65 -12.77
N PRO A 56 15.74 2.45 -13.82
CA PRO A 56 15.71 1.98 -15.20
C PRO A 56 17.01 1.27 -15.62
N GLY A 57 16.91 0.19 -16.38
CA GLY A 57 18.08 -0.56 -16.87
C GLY A 57 18.84 -1.37 -15.82
N ASN A 58 18.55 -1.22 -14.52
CA ASN A 58 19.21 -1.99 -13.47
C ASN A 58 18.69 -3.42 -13.38
N PRO A 59 19.54 -4.37 -12.93
CA PRO A 59 19.07 -5.66 -12.51
C PRO A 59 18.18 -5.51 -11.27
N ARG A 60 17.11 -6.29 -11.22
CA ARG A 60 16.22 -6.46 -10.07
C ARG A 60 16.80 -7.48 -9.09
N ALA A 61 16.18 -7.60 -7.93
CA ALA A 61 16.67 -8.45 -6.86
C ALA A 61 16.66 -9.94 -7.22
N ALA A 62 15.70 -10.40 -8.03
CA ALA A 62 15.68 -11.79 -8.54
C ALA A 62 16.53 -12.04 -9.80
N GLY A 63 17.21 -11.01 -10.34
CA GLY A 63 18.12 -11.14 -11.49
C GLY A 63 17.57 -10.70 -12.85
N ASP A 64 16.26 -10.47 -12.97
CA ASP A 64 15.66 -9.84 -14.16
C ASP A 64 16.16 -8.40 -14.35
N GLN A 65 16.05 -7.83 -15.55
CA GLN A 65 16.45 -6.44 -15.80
C GLN A 65 15.24 -5.51 -15.94
N ASN A 66 15.30 -4.33 -15.33
CA ASN A 66 14.32 -3.27 -15.58
C ASN A 66 14.49 -2.75 -17.02
N PRO A 67 13.40 -2.47 -17.75
CA PRO A 67 13.49 -1.75 -18.99
C PRO A 67 14.05 -0.34 -18.75
N ASN A 68 14.54 0.30 -19.82
CA ASN A 68 14.86 1.72 -19.81
C ASN A 68 13.55 2.54 -19.89
N TYR A 69 12.77 2.51 -18.82
CA TYR A 69 11.50 3.20 -18.75
C TYR A 69 11.69 4.71 -18.50
N GLU A 70 10.81 5.52 -19.08
CA GLU A 70 10.87 6.99 -18.99
C GLU A 70 9.78 7.58 -18.07
N LYS A 71 8.80 6.77 -17.67
CA LYS A 71 7.64 7.16 -16.85
C LYS A 71 7.37 6.10 -15.78
N THR A 72 6.14 5.99 -15.30
CA THR A 72 5.72 4.93 -14.39
C THR A 72 5.97 3.55 -15.00
N PHE A 73 6.55 2.64 -14.21
CA PHE A 73 6.76 1.24 -14.60
C PHE A 73 6.20 0.30 -13.53
N ALA A 74 5.69 -0.85 -13.98
CA ALA A 74 5.04 -1.84 -13.12
C ALA A 74 5.53 -3.24 -13.46
N PHE A 75 5.83 -4.04 -12.43
CA PHE A 75 6.19 -5.44 -12.58
C PHE A 75 5.64 -6.27 -11.41
N VAL A 76 5.52 -7.59 -11.61
CA VAL A 76 5.14 -8.51 -10.52
C VAL A 76 6.29 -8.57 -9.52
N ASN A 77 6.00 -8.41 -8.24
CA ASN A 77 7.02 -8.38 -7.19
C ASN A 77 7.79 -9.70 -7.18
N ASP A 78 9.11 -9.60 -7.33
CA ASP A 78 10.06 -10.71 -7.28
C ASP A 78 9.88 -11.59 -6.03
N TYR A 79 9.47 -10.99 -4.90
CA TYR A 79 9.17 -11.66 -3.63
C TYR A 79 7.73 -11.37 -3.19
N SER A 80 6.76 -11.76 -4.03
CA SER A 80 5.33 -11.57 -3.75
C SER A 80 4.88 -12.25 -2.45
N ALA A 81 4.10 -11.53 -1.64
CA ALA A 81 3.53 -12.06 -0.38
C ALA A 81 2.43 -13.10 -0.60
N VAL A 82 1.80 -13.07 -1.78
CA VAL A 82 0.77 -14.04 -2.22
C VAL A 82 1.10 -14.53 -3.63
N LYS A 83 0.66 -15.74 -3.96
CA LYS A 83 0.84 -16.35 -5.29
C LYS A 83 -0.52 -16.60 -5.93
N GLN A 84 -0.57 -16.46 -7.26
CA GLN A 84 -1.79 -16.78 -8.02
C GLN A 84 -2.01 -18.29 -8.04
N GLU A 85 -0.91 -19.03 -8.18
CA GLU A 85 -0.91 -20.49 -8.21
C GLU A 85 -0.30 -21.05 -6.92
N GLN A 86 -1.13 -21.75 -6.16
CA GLN A 86 -0.77 -22.55 -5.00
C GLN A 86 -1.89 -23.57 -4.73
N PRO A 87 -1.63 -24.64 -3.96
CA PRO A 87 -2.69 -25.55 -3.51
C PRO A 87 -3.79 -24.80 -2.77
N ASP A 88 -5.05 -25.21 -3.00
CA ASP A 88 -6.15 -24.73 -2.17
C ASP A 88 -6.02 -25.29 -0.76
N TYR A 89 -6.36 -24.46 0.23
CA TYR A 89 -6.41 -24.84 1.62
C TYR A 89 -7.77 -24.45 2.19
N ASP A 90 -8.55 -25.46 2.56
CA ASP A 90 -9.83 -25.31 3.24
C ASP A 90 -9.83 -26.22 4.47
N ALA A 91 -9.80 -25.61 5.65
CA ALA A 91 -9.84 -26.33 6.91
C ALA A 91 -11.27 -26.84 7.14
N LYS A 92 -11.45 -28.16 7.17
CA LYS A 92 -12.75 -28.76 7.53
C LYS A 92 -13.02 -28.49 9.01
N ALA A 93 -13.82 -27.47 9.31
CA ALA A 93 -14.31 -27.23 10.65
C ALA A 93 -15.19 -28.40 11.10
N SER A 94 -14.72 -29.18 12.09
CA SER A 94 -15.57 -30.10 12.83
C SER A 94 -16.25 -29.32 13.95
N SER A 95 -17.58 -29.28 13.97
CA SER A 95 -18.35 -28.55 15.00
C SER A 95 -18.15 -29.06 16.42
N ASN A 96 -17.53 -30.24 16.58
CA ASN A 96 -17.33 -30.91 17.87
C ASN A 96 -15.89 -30.82 18.38
N ASP A 97 -15.02 -30.08 17.70
CA ASP A 97 -13.63 -29.90 18.09
C ASP A 97 -13.33 -28.44 18.48
N LEU A 98 -12.95 -28.24 19.74
CA LEU A 98 -12.60 -26.93 20.30
C LEU A 98 -11.39 -26.31 19.62
N GLU A 99 -10.43 -27.13 19.18
CA GLU A 99 -9.24 -26.64 18.50
C GLU A 99 -9.60 -26.03 17.15
N SER A 100 -10.42 -26.72 16.36
CA SER A 100 -10.97 -26.23 15.08
C SER A 100 -11.81 -24.95 15.20
N LEU A 101 -12.39 -24.66 16.38
CA LEU A 101 -13.14 -23.42 16.62
C LEU A 101 -12.24 -22.21 16.93
N LEU A 102 -11.11 -22.43 17.62
CA LEU A 102 -10.20 -21.37 18.06
C LEU A 102 -9.05 -21.12 17.07
N LEU A 103 -8.62 -22.15 16.34
CA LEU A 103 -7.49 -22.13 15.42
C LEU A 103 -7.95 -22.23 13.97
N GLN A 104 -8.35 -21.10 13.40
CA GLN A 104 -8.87 -21.02 12.04
C GLN A 104 -7.79 -20.53 11.06
N ALA A 105 -7.65 -21.22 9.94
CA ALA A 105 -6.78 -20.83 8.84
C ALA A 105 -7.53 -20.89 7.51
N GLN A 106 -7.23 -19.95 6.61
CA GLN A 106 -7.81 -19.87 5.27
C GLN A 106 -6.71 -19.65 4.24
N GLY A 107 -6.78 -20.36 3.12
CA GLY A 107 -5.89 -20.12 1.99
C GLY A 107 -6.16 -18.76 1.33
N VAL A 108 -5.09 -18.05 0.98
CA VAL A 108 -5.18 -16.76 0.25
C VAL A 108 -4.32 -16.82 -1.00
N LYS A 109 -4.89 -16.45 -2.14
CA LYS A 109 -4.24 -16.35 -3.45
C LYS A 109 -4.27 -14.91 -3.94
N GLY A 110 -3.30 -14.52 -4.76
CA GLY A 110 -3.27 -13.19 -5.35
C GLY A 110 -1.98 -12.88 -6.08
N VAL A 111 -1.78 -11.62 -6.43
CA VAL A 111 -0.57 -11.12 -7.09
C VAL A 111 -0.14 -9.82 -6.44
N CYS A 112 1.17 -9.64 -6.26
CA CYS A 112 1.74 -8.39 -5.79
C CYS A 112 2.44 -7.69 -6.94
N TYR A 113 2.18 -6.40 -7.13
CA TYR A 113 2.91 -5.56 -8.08
C TYR A 113 3.79 -4.56 -7.34
N VAL A 114 4.94 -4.26 -7.92
CA VAL A 114 5.73 -3.08 -7.58
C VAL A 114 5.49 -2.04 -8.67
N LEU A 115 5.24 -0.80 -8.24
CA LEU A 115 5.07 0.35 -9.12
C LEU A 115 6.17 1.37 -8.84
N THR A 116 6.94 1.74 -9.85
CA THR A 116 7.87 2.88 -9.79
C THR A 116 7.15 4.09 -10.37
N PHE A 117 7.14 5.22 -9.64
CA PHE A 117 6.38 6.40 -10.08
C PHE A 117 7.14 7.21 -11.15
N SER A 118 8.46 7.25 -11.03
CA SER A 118 9.36 8.04 -11.88
C SER A 118 10.66 7.25 -12.13
N PRO A 119 11.34 7.46 -13.27
CA PRO A 119 12.71 6.97 -13.47
C PRO A 119 13.73 7.64 -12.54
N LYS A 120 13.39 8.79 -11.95
CA LYS A 120 14.28 9.58 -11.09
C LYS A 120 14.19 9.09 -9.65
N HIS A 121 15.29 8.56 -9.12
CA HIS A 121 15.39 7.97 -7.79
C HIS A 121 15.16 8.96 -6.63
N HIS A 122 15.49 10.23 -6.86
CA HIS A 122 15.37 11.30 -5.87
C HIS A 122 13.99 11.98 -5.79
N VAL A 123 13.05 11.62 -6.67
CA VAL A 123 11.74 12.29 -6.76
C VAL A 123 10.71 11.55 -5.94
N THR A 124 10.01 12.27 -5.06
CA THR A 124 8.83 11.77 -4.36
C THR A 124 7.55 12.19 -5.10
N LEU A 125 6.41 11.58 -4.74
CA LEU A 125 5.11 11.96 -5.31
C LEU A 125 4.78 13.45 -5.09
N ALA A 126 5.29 14.06 -4.01
CA ALA A 126 5.06 15.48 -3.71
C ALA A 126 5.91 16.42 -4.58
N ASP A 127 6.99 15.93 -5.18
CA ASP A 127 7.86 16.70 -6.08
C ASP A 127 7.39 16.64 -7.55
N MET A 128 6.48 15.71 -7.87
CA MET A 128 5.99 15.47 -9.23
C MET A 128 4.95 16.51 -9.64
N THR A 129 4.94 16.88 -10.92
CA THR A 129 3.85 17.70 -11.47
C THR A 129 2.57 16.88 -11.64
N ALA A 130 1.44 17.55 -11.83
CA ALA A 130 0.18 16.86 -12.11
C ALA A 130 0.28 15.97 -13.36
N GLU A 131 0.97 16.44 -14.41
CA GLU A 131 1.19 15.70 -15.65
C GLU A 131 2.05 14.44 -15.43
N GLU A 132 3.04 14.50 -14.54
CA GLU A 132 3.86 13.35 -14.16
C GLU A 132 3.10 12.34 -13.29
N ILE A 133 2.09 12.79 -12.52
CA ILE A 133 1.27 11.93 -11.65
C ILE A 133 0.19 11.17 -12.45
N VAL A 134 -0.33 11.74 -13.55
CA VAL A 134 -1.38 11.08 -14.35
C VAL A 134 -1.04 9.64 -14.75
N PRO A 135 0.16 9.33 -15.29
CA PRO A 135 0.57 7.95 -15.59
C PRO A 135 0.55 6.99 -14.40
N VAL A 136 0.78 7.49 -13.17
CA VAL A 136 0.70 6.69 -11.93
C VAL A 136 -0.74 6.27 -11.67
N ILE A 137 -1.68 7.23 -11.77
CA ILE A 137 -3.11 7.00 -11.58
C ILE A 137 -3.66 6.05 -12.67
N GLU A 138 -3.22 6.22 -13.92
CA GLU A 138 -3.56 5.33 -15.02
C GLU A 138 -3.09 3.89 -14.74
N HIS A 139 -1.87 3.72 -14.22
CA HIS A 139 -1.36 2.40 -13.83
C HIS A 139 -2.15 1.78 -12.68
N TRP A 140 -2.47 2.53 -11.63
CA TRP A 140 -3.35 2.04 -10.56
C TRP A 140 -4.70 1.59 -11.10
N THR A 141 -5.31 2.41 -11.95
CA THR A 141 -6.62 2.13 -12.55
C THR A 141 -6.57 0.89 -13.42
N ARG A 142 -5.56 0.77 -14.29
CA ARG A 142 -5.38 -0.37 -15.19
C ARG A 142 -5.14 -1.67 -14.42
N ILE A 143 -4.23 -1.65 -13.43
CA ILE A 143 -3.95 -2.84 -12.63
C ILE A 143 -5.20 -3.26 -11.85
N TYR A 144 -5.91 -2.31 -11.23
CA TYR A 144 -7.16 -2.60 -10.55
C TYR A 144 -8.21 -3.18 -11.50
N ALA A 145 -8.42 -2.57 -12.66
CA ALA A 145 -9.38 -3.02 -13.67
C ALA A 145 -9.09 -4.45 -14.16
N ASN A 146 -7.81 -4.77 -14.39
CA ASN A 146 -7.38 -6.10 -14.83
C ASN A 146 -7.68 -7.22 -13.83
N HIS A 147 -7.90 -6.88 -12.54
CA HIS A 147 -8.19 -7.84 -11.47
C HIS A 147 -9.61 -7.70 -10.93
N LEU A 148 -10.48 -6.97 -11.62
CA LEU A 148 -11.90 -6.96 -11.31
C LEU A 148 -12.50 -8.35 -11.55
N THR A 149 -13.40 -8.77 -10.66
CA THR A 149 -14.15 -10.01 -10.87
C THR A 149 -15.03 -9.88 -12.12
N PRO A 150 -15.27 -10.96 -12.88
CA PRO A 150 -16.18 -10.91 -14.03
C PRO A 150 -17.60 -10.46 -13.67
N SER A 151 -18.01 -10.63 -12.42
CA SER A 151 -19.28 -10.16 -11.86
C SER A 151 -19.32 -8.66 -11.56
N ASN A 152 -18.19 -7.95 -11.66
CA ASN A 152 -18.13 -6.53 -11.35
C ASN A 152 -18.76 -5.71 -12.49
N PRO A 153 -19.72 -4.79 -12.21
CA PRO A 153 -20.35 -3.96 -13.24
C PRO A 153 -19.39 -3.10 -14.07
N ARG A 154 -18.16 -2.89 -13.60
CA ARG A 154 -17.11 -2.11 -14.27
C ARG A 154 -16.06 -2.97 -14.99
N ALA A 155 -16.24 -4.29 -15.05
CA ALA A 155 -15.32 -5.20 -15.74
C ALA A 155 -15.41 -5.16 -17.28
N VAL A 156 -16.25 -4.29 -17.86
CA VAL A 156 -16.37 -4.13 -19.32
C VAL A 156 -15.19 -3.31 -19.82
N THR A 157 -14.26 -3.98 -20.49
CA THR A 157 -13.09 -3.38 -21.15
C THR A 157 -13.54 -2.36 -22.21
N PRO A 158 -13.02 -1.11 -22.24
CA PRO A 158 -13.03 -0.32 -23.46
C PRO A 158 -12.09 -1.02 -24.46
N SER A 159 -12.61 -1.31 -25.65
CA SER A 159 -11.87 -1.76 -26.82
C SER A 159 -10.71 -0.84 -27.19
#